data_AF-A0A928ER63-F1
#
_entry.id   AF-A0A928ER63-F1
#
_cell.length_a   1.000
_cell.length_b   1.000
_cell.length_c   1.000
_cell.angle_alpha   90.00
_cell.angle_beta   90.00
_cell.angle_gamma   90.00
#
_symmetry.space_group_name_H-M   'P 1'
#
loop_
_entity.id
_entity.type
_entity.pdbx_description
1 polymer ?
#
loop_
_entity_poly.entity_id
_entity_poly.type
_entity_poly.pdbx_seq_one_letter_code
_entity_poly.pdbx_strand_id
1 'polypeptide(L)'
;MSKIQFINTYPADKRYTYDERIALLRARKVAQTEEKAKKGGADEDDYGLIEQDVYKFELEANHENGSIYGYRAWRENYTRLIGSHPLYCDPIDAFVGKGFVFMERLRPKQHKWNPAYPFDDLKKIFDKYNIISGIDNCHHFTPDLQIGFDLGWGGILEQLKLEREKHSQDHHEFYDSEIAVVEAIIAFLYRASDELLELSKIEKNPQLSQNLLEMSRVHHLKYQSKSQPELILNLFQHGLIAKGVNITDGGANYYNMCVDGSGLAVVADSFAALEQRIEREKKLTYDELDAHIKANYEDKDGEYIRQLMLHSERYGGGNSLGDSWAERIKDLYTELVRDLCEQHKGINFIPGFFSWSNTILLGKSVGATPNGRKSGEPINHGANPCGNFRPDGAVTSMCNSIARVQPAFGNTAPVQLEVDPGIANDEEGIRKMAAMIKTIMNTGNTLLNINIIDTEKILEAHKDPFKYPDLVVRVTGFTAYFAMLSPEFRQLVVDRITSVNPRQLKENDFNKQKEK
;
A
#
# COMPACT_ATOMS: atom_id res chain seq x y z
N MET A 1 8.22 20.15 9.88
CA MET A 1 8.37 19.10 10.91
C MET A 1 9.56 19.44 11.79
N SER A 2 9.48 19.23 13.10
CA SER A 2 10.60 19.47 14.01
C SER A 2 11.69 18.41 13.81
N LYS A 3 12.96 18.82 13.76
CA LYS A 3 14.10 17.88 13.67
C LYS A 3 14.36 17.18 15.00
N ILE A 4 15.00 16.00 14.94
CA ILE A 4 15.57 15.31 16.10
C ILE A 4 16.60 16.20 16.79
N GLN A 5 16.43 16.39 18.11
CA GLN A 5 17.46 16.89 19.01
C GLN A 5 18.53 15.82 19.19
N PHE A 6 19.73 16.10 18.70
CA PHE A 6 20.82 15.15 18.59
C PHE A 6 22.00 15.51 19.50
N ILE A 7 22.50 14.55 20.27
CA ILE A 7 23.72 14.71 21.06
C ILE A 7 24.92 14.29 20.23
N ASN A 8 25.78 15.24 19.89
CA ASN A 8 27.05 14.98 19.23
C ASN A 8 28.23 15.51 20.05
N THR A 9 28.40 14.99 21.27
CA THR A 9 29.44 15.45 22.21
C THR A 9 30.49 14.38 22.52
N TYR A 10 30.44 13.24 21.85
CA TYR A 10 31.33 12.11 22.11
C TYR A 10 32.61 12.21 21.25
N PRO A 11 33.80 11.93 21.80
CA PRO A 11 35.05 11.91 21.02
C PRO A 11 34.97 10.95 19.82
N ALA A 12 35.49 11.39 18.67
CA ALA A 12 35.45 10.63 17.42
C ALA A 12 36.34 9.37 17.45
N ASP A 13 37.39 9.39 18.26
CA ASP A 13 38.44 8.37 18.36
C ASP A 13 38.24 7.39 19.53
N LYS A 14 37.30 7.68 20.44
CA LYS A 14 37.03 6.81 21.59
C LYS A 14 36.10 5.65 21.20
N ARG A 15 36.48 4.42 21.53
CA ARG A 15 35.56 3.27 21.52
C ARG A 15 34.97 3.08 22.91
N TYR A 16 33.70 2.68 22.97
CA TYR A 16 32.95 2.46 24.20
C TYR A 16 32.62 0.98 24.39
N THR A 17 32.93 0.44 25.56
CA THR A 17 32.42 -0.87 26.01
C THR A 17 30.94 -0.76 26.40
N TYR A 18 30.24 -1.89 26.54
CA TYR A 18 28.86 -1.86 27.03
C TYR A 18 28.73 -1.24 28.43
N ASP A 19 29.67 -1.52 29.34
CA ASP A 19 29.67 -0.95 30.68
C ASP A 19 29.86 0.58 30.64
N GLU A 20 30.75 1.08 29.77
CA GLU A 20 30.93 2.52 29.58
C GLU A 20 29.67 3.19 29.00
N ARG A 21 29.03 2.55 28.01
CA ARG A 21 27.76 3.04 27.44
C ARG A 21 26.67 3.12 28.52
N ILE A 22 26.52 2.07 29.32
CA ILE A 22 25.54 2.03 30.43
C ILE A 22 25.85 3.10 31.47
N ALA A 23 27.11 3.28 31.85
CA ALA A 23 27.52 4.32 32.80
C ALA A 23 27.21 5.73 32.28
N LEU A 24 27.46 6.00 31.00
CA LEU A 24 27.16 7.28 30.36
C LEU A 24 25.65 7.53 30.27
N LEU A 25 24.85 6.52 29.92
CA LEU A 25 23.39 6.61 29.91
C LEU A 25 22.82 6.86 31.30
N ARG A 26 23.36 6.20 32.33
CA ARG A 26 22.97 6.45 33.74
C ARG A 26 23.32 7.87 34.17
N ALA A 27 24.53 8.34 33.89
CA ALA A 27 24.93 9.72 34.19
C ALA A 27 24.03 10.74 33.47
N ARG A 28 23.68 10.47 32.21
CA ARG A 28 22.74 11.29 31.45
C ARG A 28 21.36 11.32 32.09
N LYS A 29 20.85 10.17 32.50
CA LYS A 29 19.55 10.05 33.18
C LYS A 29 19.54 10.84 34.48
N VAL A 30 20.58 10.72 35.31
CA VAL A 30 20.71 11.49 36.56
C VAL A 30 20.67 13.00 36.29
N ALA A 31 21.44 13.48 35.30
CA ALA A 31 21.43 14.89 34.92
C ALA A 31 20.04 15.37 34.44
N GLN A 32 19.32 14.56 33.67
CA GLN A 32 17.95 14.85 33.23
C GLN A 32 16.97 14.87 34.41
N THR A 33 17.11 13.96 35.38
CA THR A 33 16.29 13.96 36.60
C THR A 33 16.55 15.23 37.43
N GLU A 34 17.81 15.62 37.61
CA GLU A 34 18.20 16.84 38.33
C GLU A 34 17.66 18.11 37.65
N GLU A 35 17.65 18.16 36.32
CA GLU A 35 17.08 19.26 35.55
C GLU A 35 15.58 19.41 35.84
N LYS A 36 14.83 18.31 35.76
CA LYS A 36 13.39 18.29 36.03
C LYS A 36 13.03 18.57 37.49
N ALA A 37 13.85 18.10 38.42
CA ALA A 37 13.64 18.32 39.86
C ALA A 37 13.60 19.81 40.22
N LYS A 38 14.34 20.66 39.48
CA LYS A 38 14.30 22.12 39.65
C LYS A 38 12.93 22.72 39.36
N LYS A 39 12.09 22.06 38.57
CA LYS A 39 10.71 22.49 38.24
C LYS A 39 9.63 21.82 39.10
N GLY A 40 10.03 21.11 40.16
CA GLY A 40 9.11 20.52 41.14
C GLY A 40 8.65 19.10 40.84
N GLY A 41 9.28 18.40 39.88
CA GLY A 41 9.07 16.97 39.65
C GLY A 41 9.92 16.14 40.63
N ALA A 42 9.29 15.31 41.46
CA ALA A 42 10.01 14.32 42.26
C ALA A 42 10.68 13.27 41.34
N ASP A 43 11.58 12.46 41.90
CA ASP A 43 12.14 11.24 41.31
C ASP A 43 11.04 10.17 41.11
N GLU A 44 10.03 10.48 40.30
CA GLU A 44 8.90 9.64 39.95
C GLU A 44 9.13 8.92 38.61
N ASP A 45 8.27 7.94 38.29
CA ASP A 45 8.26 7.31 36.96
C ASP A 45 8.02 8.39 35.91
N ASP A 46 9.06 8.72 35.17
CA ASP A 46 9.09 9.88 34.28
C ASP A 46 8.83 9.52 32.83
N TYR A 47 8.57 8.24 32.52
CA TYR A 47 8.20 7.75 31.19
C TYR A 47 9.15 8.21 30.07
N GLY A 48 10.43 8.44 30.38
CA GLY A 48 11.40 8.95 29.41
C GLY A 48 11.23 10.43 29.04
N LEU A 49 10.53 11.21 29.87
CA LEU A 49 10.38 12.66 29.74
C LEU A 49 11.75 13.34 29.76
N ILE A 50 12.01 14.10 28.70
CA ILE A 50 13.15 15.00 28.56
C ILE A 50 12.59 16.40 28.42
N GLU A 51 13.15 17.33 29.20
CA GLU A 51 12.82 18.74 29.10
C GLU A 51 13.30 19.28 27.75
N GLN A 52 12.38 19.85 26.97
CA GLN A 52 12.69 20.43 25.66
C GLN A 52 12.27 21.90 25.69
N ASP A 53 13.20 22.78 26.07
CA ASP A 53 12.97 24.21 26.31
C ASP A 53 12.22 24.95 25.19
N VAL A 54 12.28 24.42 23.96
CA VAL A 54 11.76 25.04 22.74
C VAL A 54 10.45 24.45 22.22
N TYR A 55 9.96 23.33 22.77
CA TYR A 55 8.74 22.69 22.29
C TYR A 55 7.59 22.90 23.26
N LYS A 56 6.53 23.55 22.78
CA LYS A 56 5.27 23.72 23.50
C LYS A 56 4.14 23.22 22.60
N PHE A 57 3.27 22.40 23.16
CA PHE A 57 2.11 21.87 22.47
C PHE A 57 0.85 22.37 23.16
N GLU A 58 -0.07 22.94 22.39
CA GLU A 58 -1.37 23.39 22.86
C GLU A 58 -2.46 22.49 22.29
N LEU A 59 -3.38 22.07 23.18
CA LEU A 59 -4.54 21.29 22.78
C LEU A 59 -5.56 22.17 22.06
N GLU A 60 -6.11 21.65 20.98
CA GLU A 60 -7.32 22.18 20.37
C GLU A 60 -8.53 21.55 21.04
N ALA A 61 -9.12 22.31 21.96
CA ALA A 61 -10.34 21.94 22.68
C ALA A 61 -11.56 21.88 21.75
N ASN A 62 -12.44 20.90 21.96
CA ASN A 62 -13.71 20.80 21.25
C ASN A 62 -14.92 21.15 22.13
N HIS A 63 -14.67 21.68 23.33
CA HIS A 63 -15.70 22.03 24.29
C HIS A 63 -15.39 23.37 24.98
N GLU A 64 -16.44 24.12 25.34
CA GLU A 64 -16.34 25.49 25.89
C GLU A 64 -15.55 25.58 27.20
N ASN A 65 -15.50 24.48 27.96
CA ASN A 65 -14.70 24.38 29.19
C ASN A 65 -13.19 24.21 28.94
N GLY A 66 -12.74 24.27 27.68
CA GLY A 66 -11.34 24.18 27.29
C GLY A 66 -10.75 22.76 27.30
N SER A 67 -11.58 21.72 27.40
CA SER A 67 -11.14 20.32 27.38
C SER A 67 -11.40 19.64 26.03
N ILE A 68 -10.86 18.43 25.86
CA ILE A 68 -11.10 17.55 24.72
C ILE A 68 -11.90 16.31 25.15
N TYR A 69 -12.88 15.91 24.32
CA TYR A 69 -13.72 14.74 24.55
C TYR A 69 -14.02 13.99 23.24
N GLY A 70 -14.11 12.65 23.34
CA GLY A 70 -14.45 11.76 22.22
C GLY A 70 -13.25 11.39 21.33
N TYR A 71 -13.40 10.31 20.56
CA TYR A 71 -12.32 9.73 19.75
C TYR A 71 -11.70 10.73 18.78
N ARG A 72 -12.53 11.49 18.07
CA ARG A 72 -12.09 12.47 17.09
C ARG A 72 -11.14 13.52 17.66
N ALA A 73 -11.49 14.14 18.80
CA ALA A 73 -10.66 15.20 19.39
C ALA A 73 -9.32 14.66 19.92
N TRP A 74 -9.33 13.45 20.49
CA TRP A 74 -8.11 12.75 20.89
C TRP A 74 -7.22 12.44 19.70
N ARG A 75 -7.79 11.85 18.65
CA ARG A 75 -7.10 11.56 17.39
C ARG A 75 -6.46 12.80 16.79
N GLU A 76 -7.23 13.86 16.56
CA GLU A 76 -6.75 15.09 15.90
C GLU A 76 -5.59 15.75 16.65
N ASN A 77 -5.68 15.82 17.98
CA ASN A 77 -4.60 16.35 18.79
C ASN A 77 -3.39 15.41 18.84
N TYR A 78 -3.60 14.09 18.91
CA TYR A 78 -2.51 13.12 18.94
C TYR A 78 -1.72 13.10 17.64
N THR A 79 -2.39 13.07 16.49
CA THR A 79 -1.73 13.09 15.18
C THR A 79 -0.94 14.37 14.95
N ARG A 80 -1.46 15.53 15.38
CA ARG A 80 -0.71 16.81 15.42
C ARG A 80 0.51 16.74 16.33
N LEU A 81 0.36 16.19 17.53
CA LEU A 81 1.44 16.07 18.50
C LEU A 81 2.57 15.25 17.90
N ILE A 82 2.32 14.01 17.49
CA ILE A 82 3.39 13.16 16.95
C ILE A 82 3.92 13.65 15.59
N GLY A 83 3.10 14.38 14.82
CA GLY A 83 3.53 15.07 13.60
C GLY A 83 4.52 16.21 13.82
N SER A 84 4.54 16.80 15.02
CA SER A 84 5.32 18.01 15.33
C SER A 84 6.29 17.87 16.50
N HIS A 85 6.24 16.77 17.26
CA HIS A 85 7.07 16.56 18.45
C HIS A 85 8.53 16.31 18.06
N PRO A 86 9.49 17.08 18.60
CA PRO A 86 10.91 16.84 18.37
C PRO A 86 11.38 15.62 19.13
N LEU A 87 12.11 14.73 18.46
CA LEU A 87 12.63 13.52 19.11
C LEU A 87 13.96 13.82 19.75
N TYR A 88 14.29 13.09 20.79
CA TYR A 88 15.63 13.10 21.34
C TYR A 88 16.39 11.85 20.90
N CYS A 89 17.63 12.05 20.45
CA CYS A 89 18.56 10.99 20.10
C CYS A 89 19.90 11.20 20.80
N ASP A 90 20.27 10.22 21.62
CA ASP A 90 21.63 10.06 22.12
C ASP A 90 22.26 8.89 21.35
N PRO A 91 23.32 9.10 20.55
CA PRO A 91 23.89 8.06 19.69
C PRO A 91 24.55 6.92 20.48
N ILE A 92 24.72 7.06 21.80
CA ILE A 92 25.21 5.97 22.66
C ILE A 92 24.09 5.02 23.09
N ASP A 93 22.82 5.44 23.00
CA ASP A 93 21.63 4.66 23.35
C ASP A 93 21.29 3.63 22.26
N ALA A 94 20.59 2.56 22.61
CA ALA A 94 20.04 1.60 21.65
C ALA A 94 18.66 2.01 21.12
N PHE A 95 18.03 3.02 21.72
CA PHE A 95 16.68 3.48 21.37
C PHE A 95 16.64 4.99 21.06
N VAL A 96 15.74 5.37 20.16
CA VAL A 96 15.40 6.77 19.81
C VAL A 96 13.97 7.08 20.23
N GLY A 97 13.62 8.37 20.34
CA GLY A 97 12.24 8.81 20.52
C GLY A 97 11.89 9.11 21.98
N LYS A 98 12.90 9.40 22.80
CA LYS A 98 12.66 10.01 24.13
C LYS A 98 12.11 11.43 23.96
N GLY A 99 11.38 11.90 24.96
CA GLY A 99 10.57 13.10 24.87
C GLY A 99 9.10 12.71 24.82
N PHE A 100 8.34 13.18 25.80
CA PHE A 100 6.96 12.75 25.98
C PHE A 100 6.10 13.92 26.44
N VAL A 101 4.96 14.12 25.79
CA VAL A 101 3.93 15.07 26.20
C VAL A 101 2.69 14.28 26.61
N PHE A 102 2.33 14.36 27.88
CA PHE A 102 1.07 13.80 28.37
C PHE A 102 -0.07 14.71 27.96
N MET A 103 -0.72 14.42 26.83
CA MET A 103 -1.91 15.16 26.38
C MET A 103 -2.97 15.28 27.46
N GLU A 104 -3.14 14.25 28.28
CA GLU A 104 -4.05 14.29 29.42
C GLU A 104 -3.72 15.43 30.39
N ARG A 105 -2.43 15.58 30.74
CA ARG A 105 -1.97 16.59 31.71
C ARG A 105 -2.10 18.02 31.16
N LEU A 106 -2.31 18.18 29.85
CA LEU A 106 -2.58 19.47 29.22
C LEU A 106 -4.05 19.91 29.34
N ARG A 107 -4.96 19.01 29.77
CA ARG A 107 -6.38 19.33 29.96
C ARG A 107 -6.61 20.07 31.29
N PRO A 108 -7.66 20.90 31.39
CA PRO A 108 -7.99 21.56 32.65
C PRO A 108 -8.32 20.54 33.76
N LYS A 109 -7.71 20.70 34.95
CA LYS A 109 -7.84 19.73 36.06
C LYS A 109 -9.29 19.50 36.51
N GLN A 110 -10.15 20.52 36.44
CA GLN A 110 -11.56 20.41 36.86
C GLN A 110 -12.49 19.85 35.77
N HIS A 111 -11.97 19.59 34.56
CA HIS A 111 -12.76 19.27 33.38
C HIS A 111 -12.22 18.04 32.63
N LYS A 112 -11.82 17.00 33.38
CA LYS A 112 -11.27 15.76 32.81
C LYS A 112 -12.37 14.77 32.36
N TRP A 113 -13.54 14.81 32.99
CA TRP A 113 -14.68 14.00 32.62
C TRP A 113 -15.61 14.75 31.69
N ASN A 114 -16.26 14.01 30.79
CA ASN A 114 -17.17 14.57 29.83
C ASN A 114 -18.48 14.97 30.54
N PRO A 115 -18.86 16.27 30.53
CA PRO A 115 -20.06 16.74 31.24
C PRO A 115 -21.37 16.15 30.68
N ALA A 116 -21.36 15.60 29.46
CA ALA A 116 -22.51 14.88 28.89
C ALA A 116 -22.86 13.59 29.65
N TYR A 117 -21.94 13.06 30.46
CA TYR A 117 -22.14 11.83 31.23
C TYR A 117 -21.97 12.11 32.74
N PRO A 118 -22.88 12.87 33.37
CA PRO A 118 -22.77 13.20 34.79
C PRO A 118 -22.82 11.94 35.66
N PHE A 119 -22.07 11.95 36.76
CA PHE A 119 -21.99 10.83 37.71
C PHE A 119 -22.30 11.28 39.15
N ASP A 120 -23.16 12.29 39.31
CA ASP A 120 -23.45 12.91 40.60
C ASP A 120 -24.04 11.94 41.64
N ASP A 121 -24.78 10.93 41.19
CA ASP A 121 -25.27 9.87 42.07
C ASP A 121 -24.15 8.98 42.61
N LEU A 122 -23.09 8.76 41.82
CA LEU A 122 -21.90 8.05 42.29
C LEU A 122 -21.08 8.90 43.25
N LYS A 123 -21.04 10.23 43.08
CA LYS A 123 -20.35 11.13 44.03
C LYS A 123 -20.88 10.98 45.45
N LYS A 124 -22.21 10.86 45.62
CA LYS A 124 -22.85 10.59 46.92
C LYS A 124 -22.35 9.28 47.55
N ILE A 125 -22.12 8.25 46.73
CA ILE A 125 -21.58 6.97 47.17
C ILE A 125 -20.10 7.12 47.53
N PHE A 126 -19.32 7.80 46.70
CA PHE A 126 -17.90 8.04 46.95
C PHE A 126 -17.68 8.77 48.28
N ASP A 127 -18.45 9.82 48.54
CA ASP A 127 -18.38 10.58 49.78
C ASP A 127 -18.80 9.72 50.99
N LYS A 128 -19.91 8.98 50.86
CA LYS A 128 -20.43 8.13 51.94
C LYS A 128 -19.45 7.03 52.37
N TYR A 129 -18.73 6.45 51.42
CA TYR A 129 -17.83 5.31 51.66
C TYR A 129 -16.34 5.69 51.57
N ASN A 130 -16.03 6.98 51.44
CA ASN A 130 -14.67 7.51 51.28
C ASN A 130 -13.87 6.81 50.15
N ILE A 131 -14.50 6.65 48.98
CA ILE A 131 -13.91 5.97 47.82
C ILE A 131 -13.12 6.97 46.99
N ILE A 132 -11.85 6.65 46.70
CA ILE A 132 -11.06 7.33 45.69
C ILE A 132 -11.51 6.83 44.31
N SER A 133 -12.18 7.69 43.55
CA SER A 133 -12.72 7.32 42.24
C SER A 133 -11.67 7.38 41.12
N GLY A 134 -11.73 6.40 40.20
CA GLY A 134 -11.00 6.44 38.94
C GLY A 134 -11.64 7.32 37.87
N ILE A 135 -12.90 7.73 38.05
CA ILE A 135 -13.56 8.72 37.19
C ILE A 135 -12.80 10.04 37.32
N ASP A 136 -12.60 10.76 36.20
CA ASP A 136 -11.71 11.93 36.08
C ASP A 136 -10.19 11.62 36.13
N ASN A 137 -9.76 10.36 36.20
CA ASN A 137 -8.34 9.97 36.29
C ASN A 137 -7.85 9.12 35.11
N CYS A 138 -6.52 9.00 34.97
CA CYS A 138 -5.90 8.11 33.97
C CYS A 138 -6.06 6.63 34.37
N HIS A 139 -6.49 5.81 33.43
CA HIS A 139 -6.50 4.36 33.57
C HIS A 139 -5.26 3.75 32.89
N HIS A 140 -4.61 2.81 33.58
CA HIS A 140 -3.50 2.04 33.03
C HIS A 140 -4.03 0.72 32.49
N PHE A 141 -3.84 0.50 31.19
CA PHE A 141 -4.07 -0.79 30.57
C PHE A 141 -2.73 -1.35 30.11
N THR A 142 -2.48 -2.61 30.39
CA THR A 142 -1.34 -3.32 29.81
C THR A 142 -1.81 -3.89 28.47
N PRO A 143 -1.33 -3.38 27.33
CA PRO A 143 -1.70 -3.95 26.03
C PRO A 143 -1.07 -5.35 25.89
N ASP A 144 -1.70 -6.20 25.08
CA ASP A 144 -1.07 -7.43 24.62
C ASP A 144 0.04 -7.07 23.63
N LEU A 145 1.28 -7.05 24.12
CA LEU A 145 2.45 -6.71 23.32
C LEU A 145 2.74 -7.74 22.23
N GLN A 146 2.20 -8.96 22.34
CA GLN A 146 2.37 -10.01 21.33
C GLN A 146 1.77 -9.58 19.99
N ILE A 147 0.62 -8.91 20.02
CA ILE A 147 -0.04 -8.34 18.83
C ILE A 147 0.91 -7.38 18.10
N GLY A 148 1.61 -6.54 18.86
CA GLY A 148 2.61 -5.61 18.31
C GLY A 148 3.82 -6.32 17.69
N PHE A 149 4.31 -7.39 18.32
CA PHE A 149 5.44 -8.17 17.80
C PHE A 149 5.09 -9.03 16.58
N ASP A 150 3.89 -9.61 16.55
CA ASP A 150 3.45 -10.50 15.48
C ASP A 150 3.03 -9.75 14.22
N LEU A 151 2.30 -8.64 14.39
CA LEU A 151 1.71 -7.91 13.27
C LEU A 151 2.55 -6.70 12.85
N GLY A 152 3.27 -6.10 13.80
CA GLY A 152 3.80 -4.75 13.64
C GLY A 152 2.71 -3.71 13.36
N TRP A 153 3.11 -2.45 13.18
CA TRP A 153 2.16 -1.36 12.92
C TRP A 153 1.43 -1.53 11.58
N GLY A 154 2.09 -2.11 10.57
CA GLY A 154 1.47 -2.38 9.27
C GLY A 154 0.35 -3.43 9.35
N GLY A 155 0.57 -4.54 10.05
CA GLY A 155 -0.46 -5.56 10.24
C GLY A 155 -1.60 -5.09 11.13
N ILE A 156 -1.32 -4.27 12.16
CA ILE A 156 -2.37 -3.62 12.97
C ILE A 156 -3.24 -2.71 12.10
N LEU A 157 -2.63 -1.90 11.21
CA LEU A 157 -3.37 -1.03 10.30
C LEU A 157 -4.29 -1.83 9.36
N GLU A 158 -3.80 -2.93 8.80
CA GLU A 158 -4.58 -3.81 7.95
C GLU A 158 -5.76 -4.42 8.71
N GLN A 159 -5.52 -4.94 9.92
CA GLN A 159 -6.58 -5.49 10.75
C GLN A 159 -7.64 -4.45 11.11
N LEU A 160 -7.25 -3.22 11.47
CA LEU A 160 -8.20 -2.14 11.76
C LEU A 160 -9.07 -1.81 10.54
N LYS A 161 -8.48 -1.77 9.34
CA LYS A 161 -9.23 -1.54 8.09
C LYS A 161 -10.22 -2.67 7.81
N LEU A 162 -9.80 -3.92 8.01
CA LEU A 162 -10.67 -5.09 7.84
C LEU A 162 -11.81 -5.13 8.87
N GLU A 163 -11.54 -4.83 10.14
CA GLU A 163 -12.56 -4.81 11.18
C GLU A 163 -13.55 -3.65 11.00
N ARG A 164 -13.07 -2.49 10.54
CA ARG A 164 -13.94 -1.36 10.18
C ARG A 164 -15.00 -1.75 9.16
N GLU A 165 -14.65 -2.54 8.14
CA GLU A 165 -15.58 -2.99 7.09
C GLU A 165 -16.66 -3.95 7.62
N LYS A 166 -16.37 -4.69 8.70
CA LYS A 166 -17.30 -5.66 9.30
C LYS A 166 -18.32 -5.02 10.24
N HIS A 167 -18.05 -3.82 10.73
CA HIS A 167 -18.86 -3.16 11.75
C HIS A 167 -19.76 -2.07 11.16
N SER A 168 -20.89 -1.84 11.83
CA SER A 168 -21.87 -0.82 11.47
C SER A 168 -21.34 0.61 11.67
N GLN A 169 -22.02 1.58 11.05
CA GLN A 169 -21.59 2.99 11.01
C GLN A 169 -21.42 3.64 12.39
N ASP A 170 -22.12 3.16 13.41
CA ASP A 170 -21.99 3.60 14.81
C ASP A 170 -20.59 3.34 15.38
N HIS A 171 -19.82 2.42 14.81
CA HIS A 171 -18.44 2.13 15.21
C HIS A 171 -17.39 2.81 14.32
N HIS A 172 -17.80 3.45 13.21
CA HIS A 172 -16.84 3.98 12.23
C HIS A 172 -15.98 5.08 12.83
N GLU A 173 -16.52 5.95 13.69
CA GLU A 173 -15.70 7.00 14.34
C GLU A 173 -14.54 6.42 15.16
N PHE A 174 -14.77 5.31 15.85
CA PHE A 174 -13.73 4.61 16.61
C PHE A 174 -12.65 4.07 15.65
N TYR A 175 -13.02 3.27 14.66
CA TYR A 175 -12.06 2.68 13.73
C TYR A 175 -11.33 3.73 12.88
N ASP A 176 -12.03 4.76 12.38
CA ASP A 176 -11.43 5.88 11.65
C ASP A 176 -10.42 6.63 12.51
N SER A 177 -10.67 6.72 13.82
CA SER A 177 -9.74 7.34 14.76
C SER A 177 -8.52 6.49 15.02
N GLU A 178 -8.69 5.19 15.26
CA GLU A 178 -7.59 4.24 15.45
C GLU A 178 -6.72 4.13 14.19
N ILE A 179 -7.33 4.03 13.01
CA ILE A 179 -6.62 3.99 11.72
C ILE A 179 -5.74 5.23 11.55
N ALA A 180 -6.29 6.42 11.76
CA ALA A 180 -5.53 7.66 11.63
C ALA A 180 -4.39 7.77 12.65
N VAL A 181 -4.60 7.27 13.87
CA VAL A 181 -3.55 7.19 14.91
C VAL A 181 -2.42 6.27 14.45
N VAL A 182 -2.74 5.06 13.98
CA VAL A 182 -1.74 4.09 13.52
C VAL A 182 -1.00 4.59 12.27
N GLU A 183 -1.68 5.21 11.32
CA GLU A 183 -1.04 5.82 10.15
C GLU A 183 -0.07 6.92 10.55
N ALA A 184 -0.44 7.75 11.52
CA ALA A 184 0.44 8.80 12.03
C ALA A 184 1.64 8.23 12.81
N ILE A 185 1.48 7.11 13.54
CA ILE A 185 2.59 6.38 14.17
C ILE A 185 3.56 5.82 13.11
N ILE A 186 3.04 5.22 12.04
CA ILE A 186 3.87 4.71 10.94
C ILE A 186 4.65 5.86 10.29
N ALA A 187 3.99 6.97 9.99
CA ALA A 187 4.64 8.17 9.44
C ALA A 187 5.72 8.73 10.37
N PHE A 188 5.45 8.74 11.68
CA PHE A 188 6.42 9.12 12.71
C PHE A 188 7.67 8.22 12.69
N LEU A 189 7.50 6.90 12.57
CA LEU A 189 8.61 5.94 12.54
C LEU A 189 9.48 6.11 11.29
N TYR A 190 8.88 6.33 10.12
CA TYR A 190 9.62 6.62 8.90
C TYR A 190 10.43 7.92 9.02
N ARG A 191 9.81 8.98 9.55
CA ARG A 191 10.53 10.24 9.80
C ARG A 191 11.72 10.03 10.74
N ALA A 192 11.54 9.30 11.84
CA ALA A 192 12.62 9.01 12.79
C ALA A 192 13.75 8.21 12.13
N SER A 193 13.40 7.22 11.32
CA SER A 193 14.34 6.41 10.53
C SER A 193 15.19 7.27 9.59
N ASP A 194 14.56 8.13 8.79
CA ASP A 194 15.24 8.98 7.82
C ASP A 194 16.18 9.97 8.51
N GLU A 195 15.72 10.60 9.59
CA GLU A 195 16.56 11.53 10.35
C GLU A 195 17.75 10.84 11.01
N LEU A 196 17.56 9.66 11.62
CA LEU A 196 18.65 8.87 12.17
C LEU A 196 19.69 8.47 11.12
N LEU A 197 19.24 8.19 9.90
CA LEU A 197 20.14 7.90 8.80
C LEU A 197 20.97 9.12 8.40
N GLU A 198 20.39 10.31 8.37
CA GLU A 198 21.18 11.54 8.13
C GLU A 198 22.15 11.80 9.29
N LEU A 199 21.72 11.57 10.53
CA LEU A 199 22.59 11.69 11.70
C LEU A 199 23.77 10.71 11.66
N SER A 200 23.55 9.47 11.18
CA SER A 200 24.65 8.49 11.06
C SER A 200 25.73 8.95 10.09
N LYS A 201 25.40 9.77 9.07
CA LYS A 201 26.38 10.27 8.09
C LYS A 201 27.26 11.38 8.64
N ILE A 202 26.79 12.12 9.64
CA ILE A 202 27.52 13.26 10.24
C ILE A 202 28.19 12.91 11.57
N GLU A 203 27.83 11.78 12.17
CA GLU A 203 28.48 11.26 13.38
C GLU A 203 29.92 10.84 13.06
N LYS A 204 30.87 11.41 13.82
CA LYS A 204 32.30 11.26 13.57
C LYS A 204 32.86 10.00 14.20
N ASN A 205 32.24 9.51 15.27
CA ASN A 205 32.63 8.28 15.93
C ASN A 205 32.09 7.06 15.15
N PRO A 206 32.93 6.17 14.62
CA PRO A 206 32.47 5.05 13.78
C PRO A 206 31.51 4.09 14.50
N GLN A 207 31.71 3.83 15.80
CA GLN A 207 30.85 2.94 16.59
C GLN A 207 29.46 3.56 16.77
N LEU A 208 29.41 4.87 17.06
CA LEU A 208 28.16 5.60 17.28
C LEU A 208 27.41 5.84 15.96
N SER A 209 28.13 6.12 14.88
CA SER A 209 27.58 6.18 13.52
C SER A 209 26.88 4.87 13.14
N GLN A 210 27.56 3.73 13.39
CA GLN A 210 26.96 2.42 13.15
C GLN A 210 25.72 2.19 14.03
N ASN A 211 25.72 2.64 15.28
CA ASN A 211 24.60 2.50 16.19
C ASN A 211 23.39 3.35 15.75
N LEU A 212 23.60 4.58 15.26
CA LEU A 212 22.56 5.39 14.61
C LEU A 212 22.00 4.69 13.36
N LEU A 213 22.88 4.12 12.53
CA LEU A 213 22.48 3.35 11.37
C LEU A 213 21.65 2.12 11.75
N GLU A 214 21.94 1.49 12.89
CA GLU A 214 21.16 0.37 13.44
C GLU A 214 19.79 0.81 13.93
N MET A 215 19.68 1.94 14.64
CA MET A 215 18.39 2.49 15.06
C MET A 215 17.55 2.96 13.87
N SER A 216 18.17 3.41 12.78
CA SER A 216 17.45 3.81 11.55
C SER A 216 16.85 2.63 10.78
N ARG A 217 17.07 1.38 11.20
CA ARG A 217 16.59 0.21 10.46
C ARG A 217 15.11 -0.02 10.69
N VAL A 218 14.30 0.51 9.78
CA VAL A 218 12.97 -0.01 9.48
C VAL A 218 13.12 -1.04 8.34
N HIS A 219 12.18 -1.98 8.17
CA HIS A 219 12.21 -2.98 7.09
C HIS A 219 12.33 -2.30 5.72
N HIS A 220 13.56 -2.13 5.26
CA HIS A 220 13.95 -1.37 4.09
C HIS A 220 15.08 -2.13 3.42
N LEU A 221 15.04 -2.22 2.08
CA LEU A 221 16.03 -2.93 1.26
C LEU A 221 17.49 -2.62 1.64
N LYS A 222 17.78 -1.38 2.05
CA LYS A 222 19.09 -0.93 2.53
C LYS A 222 19.67 -1.77 3.66
N TYR A 223 18.82 -2.40 4.47
CA TYR A 223 19.20 -3.15 5.66
C TYR A 223 18.92 -4.65 5.54
N GLN A 224 18.49 -5.12 4.36
CA GLN A 224 18.14 -6.52 4.15
C GLN A 224 19.30 -7.45 4.51
N SER A 225 20.54 -7.08 4.20
CA SER A 225 21.74 -7.87 4.57
C SER A 225 21.93 -8.10 6.07
N LYS A 226 21.27 -7.31 6.91
CA LYS A 226 21.38 -7.38 8.37
C LYS A 226 20.13 -7.95 9.02
N SER A 227 18.95 -7.69 8.45
CA SER A 227 17.67 -8.17 8.98
C SER A 227 17.22 -9.50 8.36
N GLN A 228 17.50 -9.72 7.07
CA GLN A 228 17.13 -10.90 6.30
C GLN A 228 18.24 -11.30 5.30
N PRO A 229 19.43 -11.72 5.78
CA PRO A 229 20.51 -12.14 4.91
C PRO A 229 20.19 -13.45 4.18
N GLU A 230 20.40 -13.48 2.87
CA GLU A 230 20.16 -14.69 2.05
C GLU A 230 21.42 -15.56 1.95
N LEU A 231 21.82 -16.16 3.08
CA LEU A 231 23.10 -16.86 3.20
C LEU A 231 23.23 -18.06 2.24
N ILE A 232 22.14 -18.79 2.00
CA ILE A 232 22.15 -19.95 1.09
C ILE A 232 22.39 -19.49 -0.35
N LEU A 233 21.76 -18.40 -0.77
CA LEU A 233 21.96 -17.84 -2.11
C LEU A 233 23.43 -17.47 -2.35
N ASN A 234 24.16 -17.03 -1.32
CA ASN A 234 25.58 -16.70 -1.47
C ASN A 234 26.43 -17.86 -2.00
N LEU A 235 26.07 -19.11 -1.64
CA LEU A 235 26.80 -20.32 -2.05
C LEU A 235 26.59 -20.67 -3.52
N PHE A 236 25.47 -20.25 -4.10
CA PHE A 236 25.06 -20.59 -5.47
C PHE A 236 25.27 -19.45 -6.46
N GLN A 237 25.94 -18.38 -6.05
CA GLN A 237 26.15 -17.18 -6.86
C GLN A 237 27.64 -16.88 -7.02
N HIS A 238 28.01 -16.46 -8.22
CA HIS A 238 29.41 -16.26 -8.56
C HIS A 238 30.01 -15.04 -7.84
N GLY A 239 31.14 -15.25 -7.17
CA GLY A 239 31.98 -14.18 -6.62
C GLY A 239 31.62 -13.69 -5.21
N LEU A 240 30.47 -14.05 -4.65
CA LEU A 240 30.04 -13.55 -3.33
C LEU A 240 30.94 -14.03 -2.18
N ILE A 241 31.30 -15.31 -2.16
CA ILE A 241 32.20 -15.87 -1.14
C ILE A 241 33.57 -15.19 -1.19
N ALA A 242 34.12 -15.01 -2.39
CA ALA A 242 35.42 -14.36 -2.57
C ALA A 242 35.39 -12.88 -2.17
N LYS A 243 34.28 -12.17 -2.43
CA LYS A 243 34.08 -10.76 -2.04
C LYS A 243 33.73 -10.60 -0.55
N GLY A 244 33.33 -11.68 0.15
CA GLY A 244 32.94 -11.63 1.56
C GLY A 244 31.66 -10.83 1.84
N VAL A 245 30.77 -10.68 0.85
CA VAL A 245 29.52 -9.89 0.94
C VAL A 245 28.31 -10.77 0.68
N ASN A 246 27.20 -10.44 1.35
CA ASN A 246 25.92 -11.09 1.12
C ASN A 246 25.32 -10.66 -0.23
N ILE A 247 24.54 -11.53 -0.87
CA ILE A 247 23.81 -11.21 -2.10
C ILE A 247 22.91 -9.98 -1.91
N THR A 248 22.28 -9.84 -0.74
CA THR A 248 21.38 -8.71 -0.40
C THR A 248 22.13 -7.43 -0.02
N ASP A 249 23.47 -7.47 -0.01
CA ASP A 249 24.35 -6.31 0.25
C ASP A 249 25.04 -5.81 -1.03
N GLY A 250 24.40 -5.98 -2.19
CA GLY A 250 24.94 -5.53 -3.47
C GLY A 250 26.13 -6.34 -3.99
N GLY A 251 26.42 -7.51 -3.40
CA GLY A 251 27.56 -8.34 -3.83
C GLY A 251 27.38 -9.00 -5.19
N ALA A 252 26.13 -9.13 -5.66
CA ALA A 252 25.79 -9.77 -6.92
C ALA A 252 26.43 -9.03 -8.11
N ASN A 253 26.85 -9.77 -9.14
CA ASN A 253 27.43 -9.14 -10.34
C ASN A 253 26.40 -8.32 -11.13
N TYR A 254 25.14 -8.71 -11.06
CA TYR A 254 24.00 -7.98 -11.60
C TYR A 254 22.94 -7.89 -10.52
N TYR A 255 22.65 -6.68 -10.05
CA TYR A 255 21.59 -6.44 -9.08
C TYR A 255 20.42 -5.75 -9.79
N ASN A 256 19.56 -6.56 -10.39
CA ASN A 256 18.38 -6.07 -11.10
C ASN A 256 17.17 -6.07 -10.19
N MET A 257 16.42 -4.97 -10.17
CA MET A 257 15.16 -4.84 -9.46
C MET A 257 14.05 -4.51 -10.44
N CYS A 258 13.17 -5.47 -10.69
CA CYS A 258 11.99 -5.22 -11.50
C CYS A 258 10.97 -4.39 -10.72
N VAL A 259 10.50 -3.30 -11.30
CA VAL A 259 9.39 -2.49 -10.77
C VAL A 259 8.22 -2.69 -11.72
N ASP A 260 7.09 -3.14 -11.17
CA ASP A 260 5.93 -3.51 -11.96
C ASP A 260 4.82 -2.46 -11.85
N GLY A 261 4.48 -1.83 -12.97
CA GLY A 261 3.34 -0.94 -13.12
C GLY A 261 2.04 -1.75 -13.18
N SER A 262 1.01 -1.29 -12.47
CA SER A 262 -0.31 -1.90 -12.44
C SER A 262 -1.39 -0.85 -12.72
N GLY A 263 -2.45 -1.22 -13.44
CA GLY A 263 -3.58 -0.32 -13.71
C GLY A 263 -3.45 0.53 -14.98
N LEU A 264 -2.50 0.22 -15.88
CA LEU A 264 -2.22 1.03 -17.08
C LEU A 264 -3.47 1.35 -17.90
N ALA A 265 -4.29 0.33 -18.22
CA ALA A 265 -5.49 0.54 -19.02
C ALA A 265 -6.55 1.38 -18.28
N VAL A 266 -6.69 1.17 -16.96
CA VAL A 266 -7.64 1.94 -16.15
C VAL A 266 -7.27 3.42 -16.15
N VAL A 267 -5.98 3.74 -15.99
CA VAL A 267 -5.48 5.11 -15.98
C VAL A 267 -5.56 5.73 -17.38
N ALA A 268 -5.13 5.00 -18.41
CA ALA A 268 -5.16 5.48 -19.79
C ALA A 268 -6.60 5.76 -20.28
N ASP A 269 -7.53 4.83 -20.03
CA ASP A 269 -8.95 5.01 -20.35
C ASP A 269 -9.55 6.18 -19.56
N SER A 270 -9.10 6.39 -18.31
CA SER A 270 -9.61 7.50 -17.49
C SER A 270 -9.19 8.85 -18.06
N PHE A 271 -7.92 9.02 -18.44
CA PHE A 271 -7.47 10.25 -19.10
C PHE A 271 -8.12 10.45 -20.46
N ALA A 272 -8.28 9.38 -21.24
CA ALA A 272 -8.99 9.44 -22.52
C ALA A 272 -10.46 9.88 -22.35
N ALA A 273 -11.16 9.35 -21.34
CA ALA A 273 -12.54 9.72 -21.06
C ALA A 273 -12.66 11.18 -20.60
N LEU A 274 -11.75 11.65 -19.74
CA LEU A 274 -11.69 13.05 -19.32
C LEU A 274 -11.46 13.98 -20.51
N GLU A 275 -10.42 13.72 -21.31
CA GLU A 275 -10.09 14.54 -22.48
C GLU A 275 -11.25 14.56 -23.48
N GLN A 276 -11.82 13.40 -23.77
CA GLN A 276 -12.92 13.31 -24.74
C GLN A 276 -14.18 14.00 -24.23
N ARG A 277 -14.68 13.61 -23.05
CA ARG A 277 -16.01 14.01 -22.58
C ARG A 277 -16.04 15.42 -22.00
N ILE A 278 -14.97 15.85 -21.33
CA ILE A 278 -14.90 17.15 -20.66
C ILE A 278 -14.24 18.18 -21.56
N GLU A 279 -13.01 17.93 -22.00
CA GLU A 279 -12.22 18.97 -22.68
C GLU A 279 -12.69 19.21 -24.12
N ARG A 280 -12.90 18.12 -24.87
CA ARG A 280 -13.26 18.17 -26.30
C ARG A 280 -14.75 18.34 -26.52
N GLU A 281 -15.57 17.46 -25.93
CA GLU A 281 -17.01 17.41 -26.18
C GLU A 281 -17.84 18.28 -25.21
N LYS A 282 -17.27 18.69 -24.08
CA LYS A 282 -17.91 19.52 -23.04
C LYS A 282 -19.28 18.99 -22.60
N LYS A 283 -19.38 17.67 -22.43
CA LYS A 283 -20.61 16.97 -22.00
C LYS A 283 -20.88 17.07 -20.51
N LEU A 284 -19.81 17.25 -19.73
CA LEU A 284 -19.81 17.42 -18.28
C LEU A 284 -18.56 18.22 -17.89
N THR A 285 -18.57 18.76 -16.68
CA THR A 285 -17.45 19.46 -16.05
C THR A 285 -16.66 18.53 -15.13
N TYR A 286 -15.45 18.94 -14.74
CA TYR A 286 -14.65 18.19 -13.75
C TYR A 286 -15.36 18.09 -12.40
N ASP A 287 -16.01 19.16 -11.95
CA ASP A 287 -16.70 19.19 -10.66
C ASP A 287 -17.92 18.25 -10.64
N GLU A 288 -18.69 18.21 -11.73
CA GLU A 288 -19.79 17.25 -11.89
C GLU A 288 -19.29 15.80 -11.85
N LEU A 289 -18.23 15.49 -12.59
CA LEU A 289 -17.66 14.15 -12.59
C LEU A 289 -17.08 13.75 -11.23
N ASP A 290 -16.38 14.67 -10.55
CA ASP A 290 -15.81 14.41 -9.21
C ASP A 290 -16.91 14.07 -8.20
N ALA A 291 -18.07 14.74 -8.27
CA ALA A 291 -19.23 14.41 -7.44
C ALA A 291 -19.73 12.97 -7.70
N HIS A 292 -19.90 12.59 -8.97
CA HIS A 292 -20.33 11.24 -9.35
C HIS A 292 -19.30 10.17 -8.93
N ILE A 293 -18.01 10.43 -9.08
CA ILE A 293 -16.94 9.52 -8.67
C ILE A 293 -16.94 9.31 -7.15
N LYS A 294 -17.06 10.38 -6.36
CA LYS A 294 -17.15 10.30 -4.90
C LYS A 294 -18.37 9.52 -4.42
N ALA A 295 -19.46 9.61 -5.17
CA ALA A 295 -20.67 8.83 -4.95
C ALA A 295 -20.63 7.42 -5.56
N ASN A 296 -19.48 6.96 -6.06
CA ASN A 296 -19.33 5.65 -6.72
C ASN A 296 -20.28 5.42 -7.92
N TYR A 297 -20.73 6.50 -8.57
CA TYR A 297 -21.80 6.51 -9.59
C TYR A 297 -23.16 5.98 -9.10
N GLU A 298 -23.41 5.97 -7.79
CA GLU A 298 -24.67 5.52 -7.16
C GLU A 298 -25.65 6.67 -6.90
N ASP A 299 -25.25 7.90 -7.23
CA ASP A 299 -26.09 9.08 -7.13
C ASP A 299 -27.07 9.21 -8.29
N LYS A 300 -27.90 10.26 -8.20
CA LYS A 300 -28.86 10.59 -9.26
C LYS A 300 -28.08 10.89 -10.54
N ASP A 301 -28.48 10.23 -11.63
CA ASP A 301 -27.83 10.27 -12.95
C ASP A 301 -26.43 9.59 -13.00
N GLY A 302 -25.95 9.02 -11.89
CA GLY A 302 -24.63 8.40 -11.79
C GLY A 302 -24.39 7.29 -12.81
N GLU A 303 -25.34 6.37 -13.00
CA GLU A 303 -25.20 5.31 -14.03
C GLU A 303 -25.18 5.87 -15.46
N TYR A 304 -25.93 6.94 -15.75
CA TYR A 304 -25.90 7.59 -17.05
C TYR A 304 -24.51 8.19 -17.33
N ILE A 305 -23.97 8.92 -16.36
CA ILE A 305 -22.62 9.49 -16.46
C ILE A 305 -21.57 8.39 -16.54
N ARG A 306 -21.69 7.33 -15.74
CA ARG A 306 -20.78 6.18 -15.80
C ARG A 306 -20.75 5.57 -17.19
N GLN A 307 -21.91 5.38 -17.83
CA GLN A 307 -22.01 4.84 -19.19
C GLN A 307 -21.44 5.79 -20.25
N LEU A 308 -21.66 7.10 -20.10
CA LEU A 308 -21.08 8.13 -20.96
C LEU A 308 -19.55 8.07 -20.93
N MET A 309 -18.98 7.94 -19.74
CA MET A 309 -17.53 7.85 -19.54
C MET A 309 -16.96 6.50 -19.99
N LEU A 310 -17.62 5.39 -19.66
CA LEU A 310 -17.21 4.03 -20.03
C LEU A 310 -17.11 3.82 -21.56
N HIS A 311 -17.93 4.53 -22.33
CA HIS A 311 -17.97 4.46 -23.79
C HIS A 311 -17.16 5.56 -24.50
N SER A 312 -16.13 6.11 -23.86
CA SER A 312 -15.11 6.92 -24.53
C SER A 312 -14.20 6.07 -25.42
N GLU A 313 -13.25 6.70 -26.11
CA GLU A 313 -12.14 6.02 -26.75
C GLU A 313 -11.24 5.33 -25.71
N ARG A 314 -10.96 4.03 -25.89
CA ARG A 314 -10.28 3.18 -24.90
C ARG A 314 -9.00 2.57 -25.45
N TYR A 315 -8.04 2.33 -24.55
CA TYR A 315 -6.81 1.62 -24.81
C TYR A 315 -7.06 0.23 -25.40
N GLY A 316 -6.27 -0.16 -26.41
CA GLY A 316 -6.54 -1.32 -27.26
C GLY A 316 -7.44 -1.01 -28.45
N GLY A 317 -7.96 0.23 -28.54
CA GLY A 317 -8.85 0.71 -29.59
C GLY A 317 -8.22 0.80 -30.99
N GLY A 318 -6.89 0.87 -31.09
CA GLY A 318 -6.18 0.96 -32.36
C GLY A 318 -6.05 2.41 -32.83
N ASN A 319 -5.07 3.13 -32.26
CA ASN A 319 -4.86 4.57 -32.43
C ASN A 319 -5.98 5.44 -31.80
N SER A 320 -6.55 4.94 -30.70
CA SER A 320 -7.49 5.67 -29.87
C SER A 320 -6.79 6.68 -28.95
N LEU A 321 -7.56 7.60 -28.35
CA LEU A 321 -7.06 8.44 -27.25
C LEU A 321 -6.50 7.60 -26.11
N GLY A 322 -7.14 6.48 -25.76
CA GLY A 322 -6.62 5.57 -24.73
C GLY A 322 -5.26 4.98 -25.08
N ASP A 323 -4.99 4.66 -26.36
CA ASP A 323 -3.66 4.22 -26.80
C ASP A 323 -2.62 5.33 -26.62
N SER A 324 -2.95 6.56 -27.02
CA SER A 324 -2.05 7.71 -26.89
C SER A 324 -1.70 8.04 -25.43
N TRP A 325 -2.68 7.94 -24.52
CA TRP A 325 -2.45 8.12 -23.09
C TRP A 325 -1.64 6.97 -22.49
N ALA A 326 -1.89 5.73 -22.90
CA ALA A 326 -1.13 4.58 -22.43
C ALA A 326 0.36 4.70 -22.77
N GLU A 327 0.72 5.19 -23.96
CA GLU A 327 2.12 5.45 -24.33
C GLU A 327 2.74 6.55 -23.47
N ARG A 328 2.05 7.68 -23.26
CA ARG A 328 2.53 8.77 -22.40
C ARG A 328 2.76 8.31 -20.97
N ILE A 329 1.82 7.54 -20.41
CA ILE A 329 1.93 6.96 -19.07
C ILE A 329 3.12 6.00 -19.02
N LYS A 330 3.28 5.15 -20.03
CA LYS A 330 4.43 4.25 -20.13
C LYS A 330 5.74 5.00 -20.16
N ASP A 331 5.86 6.05 -20.97
CA ASP A 331 7.11 6.80 -21.12
C ASP A 331 7.50 7.47 -19.79
N LEU A 332 6.56 8.16 -19.15
CA LEU A 332 6.77 8.78 -17.84
C LEU A 332 7.10 7.74 -16.76
N TYR A 333 6.34 6.65 -16.69
CA TYR A 333 6.59 5.57 -15.73
C TYR A 333 7.99 4.97 -15.92
N THR A 334 8.36 4.73 -17.18
CA THR A 334 9.67 4.19 -17.54
C THR A 334 10.78 5.14 -17.09
N GLU A 335 10.67 6.44 -17.39
CA GLU A 335 11.61 7.47 -16.96
C GLU A 335 11.77 7.47 -15.43
N LEU A 336 10.67 7.57 -14.69
CA LEU A 336 10.68 7.59 -13.23
C LEU A 336 11.34 6.35 -12.60
N VAL A 337 11.09 5.16 -13.16
CA VAL A 337 11.75 3.93 -12.69
C VAL A 337 13.24 3.94 -13.04
N ARG A 338 13.62 4.45 -14.21
CA ARG A 338 15.02 4.52 -14.60
C ARG A 338 15.81 5.53 -13.77
N ASP A 339 15.20 6.64 -13.36
CA ASP A 339 15.82 7.63 -12.47
C ASP A 339 16.22 7.04 -11.11
N LEU A 340 15.53 6.00 -10.62
CA LEU A 340 15.93 5.28 -9.41
C LEU A 340 17.32 4.66 -9.51
N CYS A 341 17.79 4.32 -10.72
CA CYS A 341 19.15 3.83 -10.94
C CYS A 341 20.20 4.90 -10.59
N GLU A 342 19.88 6.17 -10.78
CA GLU A 342 20.77 7.27 -10.41
C GLU A 342 20.80 7.50 -8.91
N GLN A 343 19.63 7.39 -8.26
CA GLN A 343 19.45 7.57 -6.82
C GLN A 343 20.07 6.42 -6.01
N HIS A 344 20.10 5.21 -6.57
CA HIS A 344 20.57 4.00 -5.92
C HIS A 344 21.66 3.31 -6.76
N LYS A 345 22.87 3.88 -6.70
CA LYS A 345 24.04 3.36 -7.43
C LYS A 345 24.28 1.88 -7.11
N GLY A 346 24.51 1.07 -8.15
CA GLY A 346 24.75 -0.37 -8.05
C GLY A 346 23.50 -1.23 -8.20
N ILE A 347 22.30 -0.63 -8.22
CA ILE A 347 21.04 -1.32 -8.49
C ILE A 347 20.50 -0.85 -9.85
N ASN A 348 20.10 -1.81 -10.69
CA ASN A 348 19.47 -1.55 -11.97
C ASN A 348 17.96 -1.78 -11.86
N PHE A 349 17.19 -0.70 -11.83
CA PHE A 349 15.73 -0.74 -11.74
C PHE A 349 15.08 -0.90 -13.13
N ILE A 350 14.30 -1.96 -13.33
CA ILE A 350 13.78 -2.36 -14.63
C ILE A 350 12.25 -2.23 -14.64
N PRO A 351 11.67 -1.29 -15.42
CA PRO A 351 10.22 -1.12 -15.50
C PRO A 351 9.55 -2.23 -16.29
N GLY A 352 8.41 -2.72 -15.81
CA GLY A 352 7.50 -3.61 -16.52
C GLY A 352 6.05 -3.29 -16.20
N PHE A 353 5.11 -3.96 -16.88
CA PHE A 353 3.67 -3.81 -16.64
C PHE A 353 3.07 -5.16 -16.29
N PHE A 354 3.09 -5.50 -15.00
CA PHE A 354 2.69 -6.80 -14.50
C PHE A 354 1.90 -6.64 -13.19
N SER A 355 0.76 -7.30 -13.06
CA SER A 355 -0.09 -7.20 -11.87
C SER A 355 -0.23 -8.53 -11.10
N TRP A 356 0.51 -9.57 -11.50
CA TRP A 356 0.46 -10.91 -10.91
C TRP A 356 -0.99 -11.39 -10.71
N SER A 357 -1.30 -12.00 -9.55
CA SER A 357 -2.66 -12.28 -9.07
C SER A 357 -3.27 -11.13 -8.28
N ASN A 358 -2.60 -9.99 -8.14
CA ASN A 358 -3.02 -8.89 -7.26
C ASN A 358 -4.04 -7.95 -7.89
N THR A 359 -4.60 -8.30 -9.05
CA THR A 359 -5.55 -7.45 -9.80
C THR A 359 -6.80 -7.12 -8.96
N ILE A 360 -7.30 -8.07 -8.18
CA ILE A 360 -8.43 -7.86 -7.26
C ILE A 360 -7.98 -7.01 -6.06
N LEU A 361 -6.86 -7.37 -5.42
CA LEU A 361 -6.35 -6.69 -4.22
C LEU A 361 -6.06 -5.21 -4.49
N LEU A 362 -5.35 -4.93 -5.58
CA LEU A 362 -5.05 -3.57 -6.02
C LEU A 362 -6.34 -2.81 -6.38
N GLY A 363 -7.29 -3.47 -7.04
CA GLY A 363 -8.61 -2.89 -7.33
C GLY A 363 -9.39 -2.50 -6.09
N LYS A 364 -9.39 -3.33 -5.04
CA LYS A 364 -10.04 -3.06 -3.74
C LYS A 364 -9.52 -1.78 -3.07
N SER A 365 -8.25 -1.45 -3.27
CA SER A 365 -7.63 -0.24 -2.70
C SER A 365 -7.93 1.05 -3.49
N VAL A 366 -8.65 0.97 -4.62
CA VAL A 366 -8.89 2.10 -5.52
C VAL A 366 -10.39 2.42 -5.57
N GLY A 367 -10.73 3.69 -5.33
CA GLY A 367 -12.09 4.24 -5.46
C GLY A 367 -12.61 4.17 -6.90
N ALA A 368 -13.81 4.70 -7.17
CA ALA A 368 -14.32 4.78 -8.54
C ALA A 368 -13.39 5.63 -9.42
N THR A 369 -13.30 5.33 -10.72
CA THR A 369 -12.38 6.02 -11.64
C THR A 369 -13.11 6.62 -12.85
N PRO A 370 -12.53 7.66 -13.49
CA PRO A 370 -13.16 8.34 -14.62
C PRO A 370 -13.49 7.44 -15.81
N ASN A 371 -12.83 6.29 -16.00
CA ASN A 371 -13.19 5.33 -17.05
C ASN A 371 -14.50 4.55 -16.79
N GLY A 372 -15.27 4.92 -15.77
CA GLY A 372 -16.55 4.29 -15.42
C GLY A 372 -16.43 2.99 -14.61
N ARG A 373 -15.22 2.61 -14.17
CA ARG A 373 -14.99 1.53 -13.20
C ARG A 373 -15.43 1.99 -11.81
N LYS A 374 -16.18 1.14 -11.10
CA LYS A 374 -16.66 1.40 -9.74
C LYS A 374 -15.58 1.12 -8.68
N SER A 375 -15.77 1.71 -7.51
CA SER A 375 -14.94 1.51 -6.32
C SER A 375 -14.82 0.03 -5.99
N GLY A 376 -13.59 -0.40 -5.73
CA GLY A 376 -13.26 -1.78 -5.38
C GLY A 376 -13.30 -2.80 -6.52
N GLU A 377 -13.72 -2.42 -7.74
CA GLU A 377 -13.66 -3.32 -8.89
C GLU A 377 -12.19 -3.65 -9.26
N PRO A 378 -11.91 -4.84 -9.79
CA PRO A 378 -10.57 -5.22 -10.24
C PRO A 378 -9.99 -4.23 -11.26
N ILE A 379 -8.67 -4.02 -11.22
CA ILE A 379 -7.96 -3.29 -12.29
C ILE A 379 -7.77 -4.17 -13.53
N ASN A 380 -7.14 -3.64 -14.58
CA ASN A 380 -6.76 -4.46 -15.74
C ASN A 380 -5.57 -5.39 -15.42
N HIS A 381 -5.44 -6.49 -16.18
CA HIS A 381 -4.36 -7.45 -15.99
C HIS A 381 -3.08 -7.02 -16.70
N GLY A 382 -2.05 -6.64 -15.94
CA GLY A 382 -0.76 -6.18 -16.49
C GLY A 382 -0.94 -5.03 -17.49
N ALA A 383 -0.41 -5.23 -18.70
CA ALA A 383 -0.55 -4.28 -19.81
C ALA A 383 -1.80 -4.49 -20.69
N ASN A 384 -2.65 -5.47 -20.37
CA ASN A 384 -3.80 -5.81 -21.22
C ASN A 384 -4.89 -4.75 -21.09
N PRO A 385 -5.65 -4.46 -22.18
CA PRO A 385 -6.84 -3.62 -22.12
C PRO A 385 -7.85 -4.12 -21.08
N CYS A 386 -8.67 -3.21 -20.59
CA CYS A 386 -9.84 -3.59 -19.79
C CYS A 386 -10.81 -4.45 -20.60
N GLY A 387 -11.63 -5.25 -19.91
CA GLY A 387 -12.67 -6.04 -20.56
C GLY A 387 -13.59 -5.17 -21.43
N ASN A 388 -14.05 -5.74 -22.55
CA ASN A 388 -14.92 -5.06 -23.53
C ASN A 388 -14.33 -3.74 -24.08
N PHE A 389 -13.01 -3.59 -24.15
CA PHE A 389 -12.34 -2.42 -24.77
C PHE A 389 -12.76 -2.19 -26.23
N ARG A 390 -13.15 -3.26 -26.94
CA ARG A 390 -13.75 -3.22 -28.27
C ARG A 390 -14.87 -4.27 -28.41
N PRO A 391 -15.95 -3.99 -29.16
CA PRO A 391 -17.02 -4.98 -29.40
C PRO A 391 -16.56 -6.20 -30.21
N ASP A 392 -15.55 -6.03 -31.07
CA ASP A 392 -15.00 -7.11 -31.91
C ASP A 392 -13.86 -7.88 -31.23
N GLY A 393 -13.39 -7.44 -30.06
CA GLY A 393 -12.32 -8.08 -29.30
C GLY A 393 -11.02 -8.29 -30.09
N ALA A 394 -10.74 -7.45 -31.09
CA ALA A 394 -9.69 -7.73 -32.08
C ALA A 394 -8.31 -7.99 -31.46
N VAL A 395 -7.88 -9.26 -31.46
CA VAL A 395 -6.59 -9.72 -30.89
C VAL A 395 -5.40 -8.94 -31.45
N THR A 396 -5.40 -8.68 -32.77
CA THR A 396 -4.34 -7.91 -33.42
C THR A 396 -4.23 -6.49 -32.86
N SER A 397 -5.36 -5.81 -32.59
CA SER A 397 -5.36 -4.47 -32.01
C SER A 397 -4.78 -4.48 -30.61
N MET A 398 -5.24 -5.43 -29.78
CA MET A 398 -4.72 -5.63 -28.43
C MET A 398 -3.21 -5.89 -28.41
N CYS A 399 -2.72 -6.83 -29.21
CA CYS A 399 -1.29 -7.16 -29.27
C CYS A 399 -0.44 -5.99 -29.78
N ASN A 400 -0.95 -5.19 -30.71
CA ASN A 400 -0.26 -4.00 -31.19
C ASN A 400 -0.20 -2.90 -30.12
N SER A 401 -1.29 -2.66 -29.38
CA SER A 401 -1.31 -1.70 -28.28
C SER A 401 -0.37 -2.12 -27.14
N ILE A 402 -0.36 -3.41 -26.77
CA ILE A 402 0.54 -3.93 -25.73
C ILE A 402 2.02 -3.80 -26.15
N ALA A 403 2.34 -4.08 -27.41
CA ALA A 403 3.70 -3.88 -27.93
C ALA A 403 4.17 -2.43 -27.79
N ARG A 404 3.30 -1.45 -28.04
CA ARG A 404 3.64 -0.01 -27.94
C ARG A 404 3.94 0.44 -26.51
N VAL A 405 3.33 -0.21 -25.52
CA VAL A 405 3.55 0.09 -24.09
C VAL A 405 4.59 -0.82 -23.43
N GLN A 406 5.33 -1.59 -24.22
CA GLN A 406 6.43 -2.39 -23.70
C GLN A 406 7.64 -1.48 -23.37
N PRO A 407 8.20 -1.49 -22.14
CA PRO A 407 9.25 -0.53 -21.73
C PRO A 407 10.64 -0.71 -22.35
N ALA A 408 10.92 -1.84 -22.98
CA ALA A 408 12.17 -2.23 -23.66
C ALA A 408 13.42 -2.42 -22.79
N PHE A 409 13.29 -2.51 -21.46
CA PHE A 409 14.42 -2.74 -20.52
C PHE A 409 14.56 -4.19 -20.03
N GLY A 410 13.73 -5.11 -20.51
CA GLY A 410 13.83 -6.55 -20.22
C GLY A 410 12.80 -7.09 -19.22
N ASN A 411 12.13 -6.24 -18.44
CA ASN A 411 10.92 -6.65 -17.71
C ASN A 411 9.70 -6.60 -18.66
N THR A 412 8.69 -7.42 -18.38
CA THR A 412 7.65 -7.78 -19.36
C THR A 412 6.41 -6.88 -19.30
N ALA A 413 5.74 -6.76 -20.44
CA ALA A 413 4.34 -6.36 -20.56
C ALA A 413 3.60 -7.53 -21.22
N PRO A 414 2.99 -8.46 -20.46
CA PRO A 414 2.52 -9.71 -21.01
C PRO A 414 1.19 -9.55 -21.72
N VAL A 415 1.05 -10.24 -22.85
CA VAL A 415 -0.21 -10.40 -23.55
C VAL A 415 -0.94 -11.62 -22.97
N GLN A 416 -2.18 -11.43 -22.54
CA GLN A 416 -3.08 -12.50 -22.12
C GLN A 416 -4.06 -12.80 -23.27
N LEU A 417 -4.05 -14.02 -23.76
CA LEU A 417 -4.93 -14.50 -24.82
C LEU A 417 -5.80 -15.65 -24.32
N GLU A 418 -7.10 -15.56 -24.59
CA GLU A 418 -8.05 -16.65 -24.43
C GLU A 418 -8.45 -17.11 -25.84
N VAL A 419 -8.30 -18.41 -26.13
CA VAL A 419 -8.49 -18.98 -27.47
C VAL A 419 -9.45 -20.17 -27.37
N ASP A 420 -10.41 -20.24 -28.30
CA ASP A 420 -11.31 -21.40 -28.40
C ASP A 420 -10.55 -22.66 -28.88
N PRO A 421 -10.82 -23.84 -28.32
CA PRO A 421 -10.16 -25.09 -28.72
C PRO A 421 -10.26 -25.39 -30.21
N GLY A 422 -11.36 -24.98 -30.86
CA GLY A 422 -11.59 -25.13 -32.30
C GLY A 422 -10.47 -24.59 -33.18
N ILE A 423 -9.75 -23.56 -32.72
CA ILE A 423 -8.64 -22.93 -33.47
C ILE A 423 -7.40 -23.83 -33.53
N ALA A 424 -7.29 -24.85 -32.67
CA ALA A 424 -6.12 -25.73 -32.57
C ALA A 424 -6.41 -27.20 -32.90
N ASN A 425 -7.60 -27.52 -33.46
CA ASN A 425 -8.05 -28.90 -33.63
C ASN A 425 -7.54 -29.60 -34.91
N ASP A 426 -6.96 -28.87 -35.85
CA ASP A 426 -6.40 -29.42 -37.08
C ASP A 426 -5.03 -28.81 -37.44
N GLU A 427 -4.37 -29.39 -38.45
CA GLU A 427 -3.03 -28.96 -38.88
C GLU A 427 -3.02 -27.51 -39.39
N GLU A 428 -4.13 -27.04 -39.97
CA GLU A 428 -4.26 -25.66 -40.43
C GLU A 428 -4.37 -24.68 -39.25
N GLY A 429 -5.16 -25.04 -38.24
CA GLY A 429 -5.31 -24.31 -36.99
C GLY A 429 -3.99 -24.17 -36.24
N ILE A 430 -3.25 -25.28 -36.10
CA ILE A 430 -1.90 -25.28 -35.51
C ILE A 430 -0.97 -24.35 -36.30
N ARG A 431 -1.00 -24.42 -37.63
CA ARG A 431 -0.17 -23.55 -38.50
C ARG A 431 -0.53 -22.07 -38.33
N LYS A 432 -1.82 -21.75 -38.23
CA LYS A 432 -2.31 -20.38 -37.98
C LYS A 432 -1.91 -19.88 -36.59
N MET A 433 -2.03 -20.71 -35.55
CA MET A 433 -1.60 -20.35 -34.20
C MET A 433 -0.10 -20.11 -34.12
N ALA A 434 0.72 -20.97 -34.74
CA ALA A 434 2.16 -20.77 -34.82
C ALA A 434 2.52 -19.48 -35.58
N ALA A 435 1.84 -19.18 -36.68
CA ALA A 435 2.02 -17.95 -37.43
C ALA A 435 1.62 -16.70 -36.60
N MET A 436 0.50 -16.77 -35.87
CA MET A 436 0.03 -15.71 -34.98
C MET A 436 1.05 -15.43 -33.88
N ILE A 437 1.51 -16.47 -33.16
CA ILE A 437 2.52 -16.34 -32.10
C ILE A 437 3.79 -15.69 -32.65
N LYS A 438 4.32 -16.20 -33.76
CA LYS A 438 5.52 -15.62 -34.40
C LYS A 438 5.31 -14.16 -34.79
N THR A 439 4.15 -13.83 -35.33
CA THR A 439 3.82 -12.45 -35.73
C THR A 439 3.76 -11.53 -34.53
N ILE A 440 3.08 -11.94 -33.45
CA ILE A 440 2.97 -11.15 -32.20
C ILE A 440 4.34 -10.93 -31.55
N MET A 441 5.19 -11.97 -31.50
CA MET A 441 6.54 -11.81 -30.95
C MET A 441 7.39 -10.85 -31.79
N ASN A 442 7.19 -10.83 -33.12
CA ASN A 442 7.90 -9.92 -34.02
C ASN A 442 7.44 -8.45 -33.92
N THR A 443 6.34 -8.14 -33.23
CA THR A 443 5.89 -6.75 -33.03
C THR A 443 6.49 -6.09 -31.79
N GLY A 444 7.33 -6.79 -31.02
CA GLY A 444 7.95 -6.28 -29.79
C GLY A 444 7.28 -6.75 -28.50
N ASN A 445 6.28 -7.63 -28.58
CA ASN A 445 5.73 -8.28 -27.40
C ASN A 445 6.76 -9.23 -26.77
N THR A 446 6.88 -9.19 -25.44
CA THR A 446 7.92 -9.94 -24.71
C THR A 446 7.43 -11.24 -24.09
N LEU A 447 6.13 -11.38 -23.85
CA LEU A 447 5.55 -12.56 -23.21
C LEU A 447 4.11 -12.79 -23.67
N LEU A 448 3.78 -14.04 -24.01
CA LEU A 448 2.43 -14.50 -24.32
C LEU A 448 1.96 -15.52 -23.27
N ASN A 449 0.80 -15.25 -22.67
CA ASN A 449 0.06 -16.21 -21.85
C ASN A 449 -1.19 -16.60 -22.63
N ILE A 450 -1.28 -17.87 -23.03
CA ILE A 450 -2.37 -18.37 -23.86
C ILE A 450 -3.15 -19.43 -23.08
N ASN A 451 -4.46 -19.23 -22.95
CA ASN A 451 -5.43 -20.23 -22.55
C ASN A 451 -6.11 -20.79 -23.79
N ILE A 452 -6.16 -22.12 -23.91
CA ILE A 452 -6.97 -22.82 -24.92
C ILE A 452 -8.03 -23.59 -24.17
N ILE A 453 -9.21 -23.00 -24.01
CA ILE A 453 -10.21 -23.51 -23.06
C ILE A 453 -11.62 -23.40 -23.63
N ASP A 454 -12.37 -24.48 -23.40
CA ASP A 454 -13.79 -24.59 -23.70
C ASP A 454 -14.63 -23.73 -22.73
N THR A 455 -15.36 -22.77 -23.29
CA THR A 455 -16.20 -21.83 -22.53
C THR A 455 -17.24 -22.55 -21.68
N GLU A 456 -17.87 -23.60 -22.20
CA GLU A 456 -18.93 -24.33 -21.50
C GLU A 456 -18.34 -25.06 -20.29
N LYS A 457 -17.19 -25.73 -20.47
CA LYS A 457 -16.49 -26.39 -19.36
C LYS A 457 -16.13 -25.43 -18.23
N ILE A 458 -15.69 -24.21 -18.57
CA ILE A 458 -15.38 -23.19 -17.55
C ILE A 458 -16.63 -22.73 -16.82
N LEU A 459 -17.73 -22.48 -17.54
CA LEU A 459 -18.99 -22.05 -16.91
C LEU A 459 -19.56 -23.14 -16.00
N GLU A 460 -19.42 -24.41 -16.39
CA GLU A 460 -19.80 -25.53 -15.55
C GLU A 460 -18.88 -25.68 -14.33
N ALA A 461 -17.57 -25.58 -14.52
CA ALA A 461 -16.59 -25.56 -13.42
C ALA A 461 -16.81 -24.37 -12.48
N HIS A 462 -17.31 -23.23 -12.98
CA HIS A 462 -17.57 -22.08 -12.12
C HIS A 462 -18.71 -22.36 -11.14
N LYS A 463 -19.76 -23.06 -11.60
CA LYS A 463 -20.89 -23.52 -10.77
C LYS A 463 -20.50 -24.63 -9.81
N ASP A 464 -19.71 -25.60 -10.29
CA ASP A 464 -19.18 -26.71 -9.50
C ASP A 464 -17.68 -26.89 -9.76
N PRO A 465 -16.80 -26.23 -8.95
CA PRO A 465 -15.36 -26.23 -9.17
C PRO A 465 -14.71 -27.62 -9.17
N PHE A 466 -15.30 -28.62 -8.50
CA PHE A 466 -14.73 -29.97 -8.43
C PHE A 466 -15.25 -30.90 -9.53
N LYS A 467 -16.18 -30.45 -10.39
CA LYS A 467 -16.66 -31.23 -11.55
C LYS A 467 -15.52 -31.63 -12.50
N TYR A 468 -14.53 -30.74 -12.64
CA TYR A 468 -13.33 -30.96 -13.45
C TYR A 468 -12.09 -30.72 -12.58
N PRO A 469 -11.68 -31.68 -11.73
CA PRO A 469 -10.61 -31.46 -10.76
C PRO A 469 -9.25 -31.19 -11.43
N ASP A 470 -9.06 -31.75 -12.63
CA ASP A 470 -7.84 -31.57 -13.44
C ASP A 470 -7.93 -30.37 -14.39
N LEU A 471 -8.99 -29.55 -14.31
CA LEU A 471 -9.10 -28.35 -15.13
C LEU A 471 -8.08 -27.31 -14.68
N VAL A 472 -7.15 -27.04 -15.58
CA VAL A 472 -6.05 -26.12 -15.35
C VAL A 472 -6.26 -24.86 -16.19
N VAL A 473 -6.08 -23.70 -15.57
CA VAL A 473 -6.18 -22.39 -16.22
C VAL A 473 -4.85 -21.65 -16.14
N ARG A 474 -4.53 -20.91 -17.19
CA ARG A 474 -3.46 -19.92 -17.20
C ARG A 474 -3.97 -18.64 -16.56
N VAL A 475 -3.31 -18.27 -15.47
CA VAL A 475 -3.38 -16.94 -14.87
C VAL A 475 -2.23 -16.10 -15.47
N THR A 476 -2.08 -14.85 -15.06
CA THR A 476 -0.98 -14.00 -15.53
C THR A 476 0.36 -14.48 -14.96
N GLY A 477 1.12 -15.24 -15.75
CA GLY A 477 2.48 -15.71 -15.44
C GLY A 477 2.60 -17.06 -14.72
N PHE A 478 1.49 -17.67 -14.32
CA PHE A 478 1.49 -19.01 -13.73
C PHE A 478 0.23 -19.79 -14.12
N THR A 479 0.24 -21.07 -13.79
CA THR A 479 -0.83 -22.01 -14.09
C THR A 479 -1.39 -22.57 -12.78
N ALA A 480 -2.70 -22.68 -12.68
CA ALA A 480 -3.37 -23.17 -11.47
C ALA A 480 -4.56 -24.08 -11.79
N TYR A 481 -4.87 -24.98 -10.87
CA TYR A 481 -6.12 -25.73 -10.90
C TYR A 481 -7.28 -24.77 -10.66
N PHE A 482 -8.25 -24.77 -11.57
CA PHE A 482 -9.40 -23.87 -11.49
C PHE A 482 -10.18 -24.04 -10.19
N ALA A 483 -10.30 -25.29 -9.71
CA ALA A 483 -10.96 -25.62 -8.45
C ALA A 483 -10.34 -24.95 -7.21
N MET A 484 -9.05 -24.63 -7.27
CA MET A 484 -8.28 -24.05 -6.15
C MET A 484 -8.30 -22.52 -6.14
N LEU A 485 -8.92 -21.90 -7.16
CA LEU A 485 -9.03 -20.45 -7.23
C LEU A 485 -10.20 -19.95 -6.37
N SER A 486 -10.03 -18.78 -5.76
CA SER A 486 -11.12 -18.13 -5.01
C SER A 486 -12.32 -17.86 -5.94
N PRO A 487 -13.55 -17.77 -5.41
CA PRO A 487 -14.73 -17.46 -6.21
C PRO A 487 -14.56 -16.21 -7.08
N GLU A 488 -13.98 -15.14 -6.54
CA GLU A 488 -13.76 -13.87 -7.24
C GLU A 488 -12.73 -14.02 -8.35
N PHE A 489 -11.68 -14.81 -8.13
CA PHE A 489 -10.67 -15.05 -9.15
C PHE A 489 -11.21 -15.94 -10.28
N ARG A 490 -12.06 -16.93 -9.96
CA ARG A 490 -12.78 -17.72 -10.96
C ARG A 490 -13.70 -16.83 -11.81
N GLN A 491 -14.39 -15.87 -11.19
CA GLN A 491 -15.23 -14.91 -11.92
C GLN A 491 -14.38 -14.10 -12.92
N LEU A 492 -13.19 -13.63 -12.55
CA LEU A 492 -12.29 -12.96 -13.49
C LEU A 492 -11.91 -13.82 -14.70
N VAL A 493 -11.65 -15.12 -14.49
CA VAL A 493 -11.37 -16.04 -15.60
C VAL A 493 -12.60 -16.19 -16.50
N VAL A 494 -13.78 -16.33 -15.92
CA VAL A 494 -15.06 -16.41 -16.65
C VAL A 494 -15.30 -15.15 -17.48
N ASP A 495 -15.12 -13.96 -16.89
CA ASP A 495 -15.34 -12.67 -17.57
C ASP A 495 -14.41 -12.52 -18.78
N ARG A 496 -13.15 -12.94 -18.66
CA ARG A 496 -12.21 -12.94 -19.78
C ARG A 496 -12.68 -13.85 -20.91
N ILE A 497 -12.97 -15.12 -20.60
CA ILE A 497 -13.35 -16.11 -21.62
C ILE A 497 -14.65 -15.72 -22.33
N THR A 498 -15.64 -15.25 -21.57
CA THR A 498 -16.94 -14.83 -22.13
C THR A 498 -16.84 -13.57 -22.98
N SER A 499 -15.88 -12.68 -22.72
CA SER A 499 -15.65 -11.50 -23.55
C SER A 499 -15.14 -11.81 -24.96
N VAL A 500 -14.43 -12.94 -25.15
CA VAL A 500 -13.87 -13.33 -26.45
C VAL A 500 -14.79 -14.28 -27.24
N ASN A 501 -15.63 -15.06 -26.53
CA ASN A 501 -16.55 -16.04 -27.13
C ASN A 501 -18.05 -15.72 -26.90
N PRO A 502 -18.57 -14.52 -27.27
CA PRO A 502 -19.96 -14.16 -26.99
C PRO A 502 -21.01 -14.96 -27.78
N ARG A 503 -20.62 -15.64 -28.87
CA ARG A 503 -21.55 -16.37 -29.76
C ARG A 503 -22.08 -17.67 -29.15
N GLN A 504 -21.27 -18.43 -28.40
CA GLN A 504 -21.69 -19.71 -27.77
C GLN A 504 -22.81 -19.50 -26.74
N LEU A 505 -22.80 -18.37 -26.02
CA LEU A 505 -23.86 -18.04 -25.05
C LEU A 505 -25.21 -17.76 -25.72
N LYS A 506 -25.21 -17.04 -26.85
CA LYS A 506 -26.45 -16.69 -27.57
C LYS A 506 -27.10 -17.90 -28.26
N GLU A 507 -26.31 -18.83 -28.79
CA GLU A 507 -26.84 -20.06 -29.41
C GLU A 507 -27.44 -21.01 -28.37
N ASN A 508 -26.84 -21.11 -27.18
CA ASN A 508 -27.36 -21.93 -26.09
C ASN A 508 -28.66 -21.38 -25.47
N ASP A 509 -28.82 -20.05 -25.36
CA ASP A 509 -30.08 -19.45 -24.94
C ASP A 509 -31.18 -19.60 -26.00
N PHE A 510 -30.84 -19.49 -27.30
CA PHE A 510 -31.78 -19.74 -28.39
C PHE A 510 -32.24 -21.21 -28.46
N ASN A 511 -31.35 -22.16 -28.22
CA ASN A 511 -31.69 -23.59 -28.21
C ASN A 511 -32.50 -23.98 -26.97
N LYS A 512 -32.19 -23.43 -25.78
CA LYS A 512 -33.03 -23.62 -24.58
C LYS A 512 -34.42 -23.03 -24.69
N GLN A 513 -34.62 -21.99 -25.50
CA GLN A 513 -35.94 -21.44 -25.80
C GLN A 513 -36.73 -22.28 -26.82
N LYS A 514 -36.09 -23.18 -27.57
CA LYS A 514 -36.78 -24.14 -28.45
C LYS A 514 -37.17 -25.44 -27.74
N GLU A 515 -36.55 -25.76 -26.61
CA GLU A 515 -36.83 -26.95 -25.79
C GLU A 515 -37.81 -26.70 -24.63
N LYS A 516 -38.31 -25.48 -24.46
CA LYS A 516 -39.44 -25.12 -23.59
C LYS A 516 -40.66 -24.78 -24.43
#